data_AF-A0A7L9IXF3-F1
#
_entry.id   AF-A0A7L9IXF3-F1
#
_cell.length_a   1.000
_cell.length_b   1.000
_cell.length_c   1.000
_cell.angle_alpha   90.00
_cell.angle_beta   90.00
_cell.angle_gamma   90.00
#
_symmetry.space_group_name_H-M   'P 1'
#
loop_
_entity.id
_entity.type
_entity.pdbx_description
1 polymer ?
#
loop_
_entity_poly.entity_id
_entity_poly.type
_entity_poly.pdbx_seq_one_letter_code
_entity_poly.pdbx_strand_id
1 'polypeptide(L)' 'MTENVQQLAMVRHLARTGEARRRRQAARLSLSEVAAAVGVSEATVSRWERAQRLPKGTNALAFLEVLQAIDDTPRQVPA' A
#
# COMPACT_ATOMS: atom_id res chain seq x y z
N MET A 1 -6.09 -17.74 13.51
CA MET A 1 -4.65 -17.35 13.64
C MET A 1 -3.91 -17.21 12.29
N THR A 2 -4.52 -17.53 11.14
CA THR A 2 -3.91 -17.45 9.79
C THR A 2 -4.08 -16.12 9.07
N GLU A 3 -4.99 -15.27 9.57
CA GLU A 3 -5.39 -14.00 8.94
C GLU A 3 -4.18 -13.09 8.64
N ASN A 4 -3.24 -12.99 9.59
CA ASN A 4 -2.01 -12.21 9.43
C ASN A 4 -1.12 -12.74 8.28
N VAL A 5 -1.06 -14.06 8.06
CA VAL A 5 -0.25 -14.64 6.96
C VAL A 5 -0.89 -14.36 5.59
N GLN A 6 -2.21 -14.41 5.50
CA GLN A 6 -2.92 -14.07 4.25
C GLN A 6 -2.79 -12.60 3.90
N GLN A 7 -2.92 -11.70 4.89
CA GLN A 7 -2.70 -10.26 4.71
C GLN A 7 -1.26 -9.97 4.26
N LEU A 8 -0.26 -10.63 4.85
CA LEU A 8 1.14 -10.52 4.42
C LEU A 8 1.35 -11.00 2.98
N ALA A 9 0.72 -12.11 2.58
CA ALA A 9 0.79 -12.59 1.21
C ALA A 9 0.14 -11.59 0.22
N MET A 10 -1.02 -11.04 0.59
CA MET A 10 -1.75 -10.06 -0.20
C MET A 10 -0.93 -8.79 -0.44
N VAL A 11 -0.48 -8.12 0.63
CA VAL A 11 0.25 -6.84 0.48
C VAL A 11 1.57 -7.01 -0.27
N ARG A 12 2.25 -8.17 -0.11
CA ARG A 12 3.45 -8.50 -0.89
C ARG A 12 3.13 -8.74 -2.35
N HIS A 13 2.00 -9.38 -2.65
CA HIS A 13 1.53 -9.53 -4.02
C HIS A 13 1.26 -8.16 -4.65
N LEU A 14 0.49 -7.28 -3.98
CA LEU A 14 0.18 -5.94 -4.47
C LEU A 14 1.44 -5.08 -4.70
N ALA A 15 2.41 -5.15 -3.79
CA ALA A 15 3.69 -4.47 -3.94
C ALA A 15 4.48 -5.01 -5.15
N ARG A 16 4.56 -6.35 -5.29
CA ARG A 16 5.33 -7.00 -6.36
C ARG A 16 4.73 -6.80 -7.75
N THR A 17 3.40 -6.72 -7.88
CA THR A 17 2.72 -6.53 -9.18
C THR A 17 2.57 -5.06 -9.57
N GLY A 18 3.06 -4.14 -8.74
CA GLY A 18 2.90 -2.69 -8.91
C GLY A 18 1.47 -2.20 -8.68
N GLU A 19 0.56 -3.06 -8.20
CA GLU A 19 -0.83 -2.71 -7.94
C GLU A 19 -0.96 -1.68 -6.82
N ALA A 20 -0.14 -1.81 -5.76
CA ALA A 20 -0.09 -0.82 -4.69
C ALA A 20 0.18 0.61 -5.22
N ARG A 21 1.15 0.73 -6.15
CA ARG A 21 1.47 1.99 -6.82
C ARG A 21 0.31 2.51 -7.65
N ARG A 22 -0.34 1.64 -8.44
CA ARG A 22 -1.48 2.02 -9.28
C ARG A 22 -2.63 2.57 -8.45
N ARG A 23 -2.98 1.90 -7.35
CA ARG A 23 -4.04 2.35 -6.42
C ARG A 23 -3.73 3.72 -5.83
N ARG A 24 -2.52 3.90 -5.30
CA ARG A 24 -2.06 5.20 -4.77
C ARG A 24 -2.17 6.30 -5.83
N GLN A 25 -1.67 6.05 -7.05
CA GLN A 25 -1.70 7.03 -8.14
C GLN A 25 -3.12 7.36 -8.59
N ALA A 26 -4.01 6.36 -8.67
CA ALA A 26 -5.41 6.55 -9.01
C ALA A 26 -6.13 7.43 -7.97
N ALA A 27 -5.76 7.29 -6.70
CA ALA A 27 -6.22 8.14 -5.61
C ALA A 27 -5.52 9.51 -5.52
N ARG A 28 -4.61 9.82 -6.46
CA ARG A 28 -3.80 11.05 -6.49
C ARG A 28 -2.99 11.31 -5.21
N LEU A 29 -2.65 10.26 -4.48
CA LEU A 29 -1.84 10.36 -3.27
C LEU A 29 -0.34 10.35 -3.61
N SER A 30 0.40 11.21 -2.93
CA SER A 30 1.85 11.23 -2.94
C SER A 30 2.44 10.06 -2.14
N LEU A 31 3.75 9.82 -2.31
CA LEU A 31 4.45 8.83 -1.50
C LEU A 31 4.52 9.26 -0.02
N SER A 32 4.59 10.57 0.26
CA SER A 32 4.72 11.12 1.61
C SER A 32 3.45 10.93 2.42
N GLU A 33 2.27 11.13 1.81
CA GLU A 33 0.97 10.90 2.45
C GLU A 33 0.79 9.43 2.85
N VAL A 34 1.10 8.50 1.93
CA VAL A 34 1.05 7.06 2.24
C VAL A 34 2.08 6.69 3.29
N ALA A 35 3.29 7.22 3.21
CA ALA A 35 4.36 6.93 4.17
C ALA A 35 4.00 7.41 5.58
N ALA A 36 3.40 8.60 5.70
CA ALA A 36 2.91 9.16 6.96
C ALA A 36 1.80 8.30 7.57
N ALA A 37 0.84 7.86 6.75
CA ALA A 37 -0.25 6.99 7.21
C ALA A 37 0.26 5.61 7.70
N VAL A 38 1.32 5.08 7.08
CA VAL A 38 1.93 3.80 7.45
C VAL A 38 2.96 3.94 8.60
N GLY A 39 3.45 5.15 8.87
CA GLY A 39 4.50 5.39 9.87
C GLY A 39 5.91 5.01 9.40
N VAL A 40 6.21 5.20 8.11
CA VAL A 40 7.54 4.91 7.51
C VAL A 40 8.06 6.10 6.69
N SER A 41 9.27 5.99 6.15
CA SER A 41 9.80 6.99 5.21
C SER A 41 9.23 6.81 3.79
N GLU A 42 9.18 7.89 3.02
CA GLU A 42 8.87 7.88 1.58
C GLU A 42 9.74 6.89 0.79
N ALA A 43 11.03 6.85 1.11
CA ALA A 43 11.99 5.93 0.48
C ALA A 43 11.62 4.46 0.74
N THR A 44 11.04 4.16 1.90
CA THR A 44 10.53 2.81 2.23
C THR A 44 9.36 2.44 1.32
N VAL A 45 8.34 3.30 1.21
CA VAL A 45 7.16 3.06 0.33
C VAL A 45 7.60 2.94 -1.12
N SER A 46 8.47 3.84 -1.59
CA SER A 46 9.05 3.80 -2.94
C SER A 46 9.73 2.47 -3.24
N ARG A 47 10.50 1.91 -2.29
CA ARG A 47 11.18 0.61 -2.46
C ARG A 47 10.19 -0.55 -2.51
N TRP A 48 9.08 -0.47 -1.78
CA TRP A 48 8.02 -1.47 -1.83
C TRP A 48 7.27 -1.44 -3.17
N GLU A 49 6.85 -0.26 -3.62
CA GLU A 49 6.14 -0.08 -4.89
C GLU A 49 6.96 -0.48 -6.12
N ARG A 50 8.30 -0.42 -6.01
CA ARG A 50 9.23 -0.85 -7.05
C ARG A 50 9.72 -2.30 -6.87
N ALA A 51 9.12 -3.04 -5.95
CA ALA A 51 9.48 -4.41 -5.59
C ALA A 51 10.96 -4.62 -5.20
N GLN A 52 11.70 -3.55 -4.87
CA GLN A 52 13.09 -3.65 -4.43
C GLN A 52 13.22 -4.21 -3.02
N ARG A 53 12.19 -4.02 -2.19
CA ARG A 53 12.01 -4.70 -0.91
C ARG A 53 10.55 -5.05 -0.76
N LEU A 54 10.27 -6.15 -0.05
CA LEU A 54 8.91 -6.49 0.33
C LEU A 54 8.58 -5.92 1.71
N PRO A 55 7.35 -5.46 1.95
CA PRO A 55 6.89 -5.06 3.27
C PRO A 55 6.88 -6.28 4.22
N LYS A 56 7.18 -6.03 5.50
CA LYS A 56 7.27 -7.05 6.56
C LYS A 56 6.66 -6.55 7.86
N GLY A 57 6.26 -7.50 8.72
CA GLY A 57 5.78 -7.22 10.07
C GLY A 57 4.56 -6.31 10.09
N THR A 58 4.45 -5.52 11.16
CA THR A 58 3.35 -4.55 11.38
C THR A 58 3.23 -3.53 10.26
N ASN A 59 4.35 -3.04 9.72
CA ASN A 59 4.34 -2.07 8.64
C ASN A 59 3.71 -2.61 7.35
N ALA A 60 3.75 -3.93 7.14
CA ALA A 60 3.07 -4.56 6.00
C ALA A 60 1.56 -4.56 6.18
N LEU A 61 1.08 -4.76 7.41
CA LEU A 61 -0.35 -4.75 7.71
C LEU A 61 -0.89 -3.33 7.63
N ALA A 62 -0.20 -2.35 8.24
CA ALA A 62 -0.55 -0.94 8.11
C ALA A 62 -0.57 -0.48 6.64
N PHE A 63 0.38 -0.97 5.82
CA PHE A 63 0.37 -0.66 4.40
C PHE A 63 -0.82 -1.28 3.67
N LEU A 64 -1.23 -2.50 4.03
CA LEU A 64 -2.43 -3.13 3.47
C LEU A 64 -3.70 -2.36 3.83
N GLU A 65 -3.83 -1.95 5.10
CA GLU A 65 -4.97 -1.18 5.59
C GLU A 65 -5.13 0.15 4.83
N VAL A 66 -4.02 0.87 4.61
CA VAL A 66 -4.03 2.09 3.79
C VAL A 66 -4.49 1.82 2.36
N LEU A 67 -4.02 0.72 1.74
CA LEU A 67 -4.44 0.37 0.38
C LEU A 67 -5.93 -0.01 0.30
N GLN A 68 -6.48 -0.67 1.32
CA GLN A 68 -7.89 -1.00 1.39
C GLN A 68 -8.75 0.26 1.58
N ALA A 69 -8.34 1.16 2.47
CA ALA A 69 -9.04 2.44 2.68
C ALA A 69 -9.07 3.31 1.40
N ILE A 70 -8.03 3.24 0.56
CA ILE A 70 -8.01 3.89 -0.75
C ILE A 70 -9.08 3.30 -1.68
N ASP A 71 -9.23 1.97 -1.71
CA ASP A 71 -10.20 1.29 -2.58
C ASP A 71 -11.66 1.52 -2.13
N ASP A 72 -11.88 1.64 -0.83
CA ASP A 72 -13.19 1.91 -0.22
C ASP A 72 -13.65 3.37 -0.43
N THR A 73 -12.74 4.27 -0.78
CA THR A 73 -13.09 5.66 -1.09
C THR A 73 -13.88 5.69 -2.40
N PRO A 74 -15.13 6.20 -2.42
CA PRO A 74 -15.96 6.20 -3.61
C PRO A 74 -15.21 6.90 -4.74
N ARG A 75 -14.98 6.17 -5.83
CA ARG A 75 -14.27 6.64 -7.02
C ARG A 75 -14.96 7.90 -7.53
N GLN A 76 -14.43 9.07 -7.19
CA GLN A 76 -14.96 10.34 -7.70
C GLN A 76 -14.75 10.37 -9.21
N VAL A 77 -15.84 10.13 -9.94
CA VAL A 77 -15.89 10.28 -11.40
C VAL A 77 -16.02 11.78 -11.66
N PRO A 78 -15.06 12.43 -12.35
CA PRO A 78 -15.30 13.79 -12.81
C PRO A 78 -16.40 13.76 -13.88
N ALA A 79 -17.33 14.72 -13.77
CA ALA A 79 -18.36 15.00 -14.76
C ALA A 79 -17.77 15.49 -16.09
#